data_AF-A0AA86Q2S7-F1
#
_entry.id   AF-A0AA86Q2S7-F1
#
_cell.length_a   1.000
_cell.length_b   1.000
_cell.length_c   1.000
_cell.angle_alpha   90.00
_cell.angle_beta   90.00
_cell.angle_gamma   90.00
#
_symmetry.space_group_name_H-M   'P 1'
#
loop_
_entity.id
_entity.type
_entity.pdbx_description
1 polymer ?
#
loop_
_entity_poly.entity_id
_entity_poly.type
_entity_poly.pdbx_seq_one_letter_code
_entity_poly.pdbx_strand_id
1 'polypeptide(L)'
;MIGVMQTNCKDDQSIWPAQKEHVDQYESKYVGQWQGSDYKNGHGTIRIANGNVYTGKWVNDVFEGEALYEFANGNVYKGCFKNGLKHGYGVFTHPSGSIQRGYWQNGTVHHDYRIEYKNKAVLESFDRRYAVMTFPNGDSCKIMNSSPSFKVTKVLRDIGSLNLDMLCPCELDCLEDISFRV
;
A
#
# COMPACT_ATOMS: atom_id res chain seq x y z
N MET A 1 3.60 19.48 -13.69
CA MET A 1 3.20 19.49 -12.27
C MET A 1 2.76 18.07 -11.93
N ILE A 2 3.48 17.34 -11.09
CA ILE A 2 3.05 16.01 -10.65
C ILE A 2 1.96 16.25 -9.62
N GLY A 3 0.70 16.08 -10.04
CA GLY A 3 -0.45 16.20 -9.16
C GLY A 3 -0.29 15.23 -7.99
N VAL A 4 -0.34 15.76 -6.78
CA VAL A 4 -0.41 14.94 -5.57
C VAL A 4 -1.67 14.09 -5.72
N MET A 5 -1.54 12.77 -5.90
CA MET A 5 -2.69 11.86 -5.84
C MET A 5 -3.23 11.93 -4.41
N GLN A 6 -4.18 12.83 -4.20
CA GLN A 6 -4.89 12.99 -2.94
C GLN A 6 -5.84 11.80 -2.75
N THR A 7 -6.10 11.45 -1.50
CA THR A 7 -7.13 10.47 -1.16
C THR A 7 -8.48 11.04 -1.64
N ASN A 8 -9.22 10.31 -2.46
CA ASN A 8 -10.55 10.74 -2.94
C ASN A 8 -11.66 10.56 -1.86
N CYS A 9 -11.26 10.35 -0.61
CA CYS A 9 -12.15 10.16 0.51
C CYS A 9 -12.16 11.44 1.33
N LYS A 10 -13.35 11.85 1.78
CA LYS A 10 -13.48 13.07 2.57
C LYS A 10 -12.67 12.89 3.86
N ASP A 11 -11.61 13.67 3.99
CA ASP A 11 -10.82 13.77 5.22
C ASP A 11 -11.73 14.34 6.31
N ASP A 12 -11.94 13.55 7.37
CA ASP A 12 -12.65 13.99 8.55
C ASP A 12 -11.63 14.25 9.67
N GLN A 13 -11.08 15.47 9.67
CA GLN A 13 -10.09 15.94 10.65
C GLN A 13 -10.72 16.28 12.01
N SER A 14 -11.93 15.79 12.30
CA SER A 14 -12.58 16.07 13.57
C SER A 14 -11.81 15.43 14.73
N ILE A 15 -11.52 16.24 15.75
CA ILE A 15 -10.96 15.75 17.02
C ILE A 15 -12.11 15.11 17.79
N TRP A 16 -12.12 13.79 17.89
CA TRP A 16 -13.16 13.07 18.63
C TRP A 16 -12.84 13.03 20.13
N PRO A 17 -13.85 13.18 21.00
CA PRO A 17 -13.63 13.19 22.44
C PRO A 17 -13.06 11.85 22.91
N ALA A 18 -12.13 11.88 23.87
CA ALA A 18 -11.53 10.70 24.46
C ALA A 18 -12.61 9.74 24.99
N GLN A 19 -12.55 8.48 24.57
CA GLN A 19 -13.46 7.42 24.99
C GLN A 19 -12.74 6.44 25.93
N LYS A 20 -13.51 5.68 26.72
CA LYS A 20 -12.94 4.64 27.57
C LYS A 20 -12.44 3.47 26.72
N GLU A 21 -11.30 2.89 27.10
CA GLU A 21 -10.80 1.65 26.50
C GLU A 21 -11.75 0.48 26.80
N HIS A 22 -12.08 -0.27 25.77
CA HIS A 22 -12.79 -1.53 25.83
C HIS A 22 -11.86 -2.66 25.36
N VAL A 23 -11.75 -3.72 26.15
CA VAL A 23 -10.97 -4.92 25.81
C VAL A 23 -11.95 -6.03 25.50
N ASP A 24 -11.87 -6.61 24.30
CA ASP A 24 -12.69 -7.75 23.93
C ASP A 24 -12.13 -9.08 24.46
N GLN A 25 -12.89 -10.16 24.29
CA GLN A 25 -12.50 -11.52 24.68
C GLN A 25 -11.24 -12.05 23.98
N TYR A 26 -10.78 -11.38 22.91
CA TYR A 26 -9.59 -11.73 22.16
C TYR A 26 -8.40 -10.83 22.49
N GLU A 27 -8.47 -10.07 23.59
CA GLU A 27 -7.45 -9.09 24.02
C GLU A 27 -7.25 -7.91 23.06
N SER A 28 -8.16 -7.70 22.10
CA SER A 28 -8.11 -6.51 21.25
C SER A 28 -8.69 -5.31 22.00
N LYS A 29 -8.01 -4.17 21.88
CA LYS A 29 -8.33 -2.95 22.60
C LYS A 29 -8.93 -1.93 21.66
N TYR A 30 -10.12 -1.43 21.98
CA TYR A 30 -10.80 -0.41 21.21
C TYR A 30 -11.02 0.86 22.05
N VAL A 31 -10.69 2.00 21.45
CA VAL A 31 -11.00 3.33 21.97
C VAL A 31 -11.69 4.09 20.84
N GLY A 32 -12.98 4.35 20.99
CA GLY A 32 -13.74 5.06 19.96
C GLY A 32 -15.22 5.09 20.22
N GLN A 33 -15.93 5.65 19.26
CA GLN A 33 -17.37 5.84 19.30
C GLN A 33 -18.11 4.51 19.12
N TRP A 34 -19.31 4.44 19.71
CA TRP A 34 -20.19 3.28 19.68
C TRP A 34 -21.60 3.73 19.27
N GLN A 35 -22.31 2.84 18.57
CA GLN A 35 -23.75 2.93 18.40
C GLN A 35 -24.41 1.94 19.36
N GLY A 36 -25.02 2.48 20.43
CA GLY A 36 -25.54 1.66 21.52
C GLY A 36 -24.42 0.95 22.29
N SER A 37 -24.69 -0.25 22.80
CA SER A 37 -23.73 -1.10 23.51
C SER A 37 -22.98 -2.09 22.62
N ASP A 38 -23.38 -2.22 21.36
CA ASP A 38 -23.10 -3.44 20.60
C ASP A 38 -22.15 -3.22 19.42
N TYR A 39 -22.19 -2.05 18.78
CA TYR A 39 -21.48 -1.83 17.51
C TYR A 39 -20.56 -0.61 17.55
N LYS A 40 -19.33 -0.78 17.06
CA LYS A 40 -18.41 0.33 16.79
C LYS A 40 -18.95 1.15 15.63
N ASN A 41 -19.08 2.45 15.82
CA ASN A 41 -19.62 3.36 14.81
C ASN A 41 -19.04 4.76 15.03
N GLY A 42 -18.78 5.51 13.96
CA GLY A 42 -18.13 6.81 14.05
C GLY A 42 -16.62 6.65 13.88
N HIS A 43 -15.81 7.20 14.76
CA HIS A 43 -14.35 7.07 14.69
C HIS A 43 -13.76 6.38 15.90
N GLY A 44 -12.68 5.63 15.68
CA GLY A 44 -12.03 4.89 16.74
C GLY A 44 -10.72 4.26 16.31
N THR A 45 -9.93 3.91 17.32
CA THR A 45 -8.70 3.15 17.19
C THR A 45 -8.91 1.76 17.77
N ILE A 46 -8.60 0.72 17.00
CA ILE A 46 -8.48 -0.65 17.50
C ILE A 46 -7.02 -1.09 17.43
N ARG A 47 -6.49 -1.61 18.54
CA ARG A 47 -5.29 -2.42 18.57
C ARG A 47 -5.72 -3.88 18.63
N ILE A 48 -5.52 -4.58 17.53
CA ILE A 48 -5.84 -6.00 17.40
C ILE A 48 -4.77 -6.79 18.14
N ALA A 49 -5.14 -7.90 18.79
CA ALA A 49 -4.21 -8.72 19.56
C ALA A 49 -2.98 -9.22 18.77
N ASN A 50 -3.10 -9.33 17.44
CA ASN A 50 -1.98 -9.66 16.56
C ASN A 50 -0.95 -8.51 16.39
N GLY A 51 -1.17 -7.35 17.03
CA GLY A 51 -0.32 -6.18 16.99
C GLY A 51 -0.67 -5.15 15.91
N ASN A 52 -1.61 -5.44 15.02
CA ASN A 52 -2.08 -4.46 14.03
C ASN A 52 -2.89 -3.37 14.72
N VAL A 53 -2.78 -2.14 14.22
CA VAL A 53 -3.54 -0.99 14.70
C VAL A 53 -4.31 -0.40 13.52
N TYR A 54 -5.60 -0.16 13.73
CA TYR A 54 -6.43 0.57 12.79
C TYR A 54 -7.00 1.81 13.49
N THR A 55 -6.85 2.95 12.83
CA THR A 55 -7.35 4.26 13.28
C THR A 55 -8.15 4.87 12.15
N GLY A 56 -9.46 4.98 12.31
CA GLY A 56 -10.31 5.51 11.25
C GLY A 56 -11.79 5.40 11.55
N LYS A 57 -12.58 5.46 10.48
CA LYS A 57 -14.04 5.44 10.56
C LYS A 57 -14.60 4.01 10.60
N TRP A 58 -15.62 3.85 11.42
CA TRP A 58 -16.36 2.62 11.67
C TRP A 58 -17.82 2.81 11.28
N VAL A 59 -18.40 1.79 10.66
CA VAL A 59 -19.85 1.68 10.42
C VAL A 59 -20.26 0.26 10.75
N ASN A 60 -21.02 0.07 11.82
CA ASN A 60 -21.51 -1.24 12.27
C ASN A 60 -20.39 -2.29 12.39
N ASP A 61 -19.35 -2.00 13.16
CA ASP A 61 -18.14 -2.82 13.34
C ASP A 61 -17.25 -3.02 12.11
N VAL A 62 -17.54 -2.35 11.00
CA VAL A 62 -16.78 -2.47 9.76
C VAL A 62 -15.94 -1.22 9.51
N PHE A 63 -14.67 -1.41 9.13
CA PHE A 63 -13.80 -0.32 8.70
C PHE A 63 -14.34 0.34 7.43
N GLU A 64 -14.43 1.66 7.43
CA GLU A 64 -15.01 2.46 6.36
C GLU A 64 -14.25 3.79 6.25
N GLY A 65 -14.39 4.50 5.12
CA GLY A 65 -13.84 5.85 4.95
C GLY A 65 -12.31 5.91 4.98
N GLU A 66 -11.74 7.10 5.21
CA GLU A 66 -10.29 7.26 5.34
C GLU A 66 -9.80 6.69 6.68
N ALA A 67 -8.67 6.00 6.64
CA ALA A 67 -8.05 5.44 7.83
C ALA A 67 -6.53 5.28 7.68
N LEU A 68 -5.91 5.11 8.85
CA LEU A 68 -4.54 4.64 9.01
C LEU A 68 -4.57 3.20 9.52
N TYR A 69 -3.89 2.30 8.84
CA TYR A 69 -3.69 0.90 9.25
C TYR A 69 -2.20 0.63 9.38
N GLU A 70 -1.76 0.41 10.61
CA GLU A 70 -0.39 0.02 10.96
C GLU A 70 -0.36 -1.48 11.16
N PHE A 71 0.46 -2.17 10.38
CA PHE A 71 0.65 -3.60 10.48
C PHE A 71 1.70 -3.90 11.55
N ALA A 72 1.55 -5.02 12.27
CA ALA A 72 2.50 -5.47 13.29
C ALA A 72 3.92 -5.66 12.74
N ASN A 73 4.06 -5.90 11.43
CA ASN A 73 5.34 -5.99 10.73
C ASN A 73 5.94 -4.63 10.34
N GLY A 74 5.36 -3.52 10.80
CA GLY A 74 5.82 -2.15 10.58
C GLY A 74 5.39 -1.53 9.25
N ASN A 75 4.67 -2.25 8.39
CA ASN A 75 4.07 -1.61 7.22
C ASN A 75 2.97 -0.65 7.66
N VAL A 76 2.73 0.40 6.90
CA VAL A 76 1.69 1.39 7.18
C VAL A 76 0.89 1.65 5.92
N TYR A 77 -0.43 1.56 6.00
CA TYR A 77 -1.33 1.96 4.93
C TYR A 77 -2.15 3.17 5.38
N LYS A 78 -2.12 4.25 4.59
CA LYS A 78 -3.02 5.39 4.72
C LYS A 78 -3.87 5.48 3.47
N GLY A 79 -5.19 5.40 3.60
CA GLY A 79 -6.09 5.42 2.45
C GLY A 79 -7.50 5.05 2.85
N CYS A 80 -8.34 4.75 1.87
CA CYS A 80 -9.73 4.47 2.16
C CYS A 80 -10.00 2.99 2.43
N PHE A 81 -11.04 2.75 3.20
CA PHE A 81 -11.63 1.45 3.45
C PHE A 81 -13.09 1.48 2.99
N LYS A 82 -13.52 0.36 2.43
CA LYS A 82 -14.92 0.10 2.10
C LYS A 82 -15.22 -1.35 2.45
N ASN A 83 -16.23 -1.58 3.30
CA ASN A 83 -16.60 -2.91 3.77
C ASN A 83 -15.40 -3.68 4.37
N GLY A 84 -14.54 -3.02 5.16
CA GLY A 84 -13.40 -3.67 5.80
C GLY A 84 -12.17 -3.84 4.89
N LEU A 85 -12.27 -3.52 3.59
CA LEU A 85 -11.20 -3.71 2.62
C LEU A 85 -10.61 -2.38 2.16
N LYS A 86 -9.30 -2.36 1.93
CA LYS A 86 -8.60 -1.22 1.30
C LYS A 86 -9.26 -0.90 -0.05
N HIS A 87 -9.59 0.36 -0.25
CA HIS A 87 -10.34 0.85 -1.41
C HIS A 87 -9.93 2.29 -1.75
N GLY A 88 -10.11 2.70 -3.01
CA GLY A 88 -9.79 4.05 -3.43
C GLY A 88 -8.29 4.34 -3.45
N TYR A 89 -7.90 5.61 -3.54
CA TYR A 89 -6.50 6.00 -3.50
C TYR A 89 -5.90 5.85 -2.09
N GLY A 90 -4.65 5.45 -2.05
CA GLY A 90 -3.93 5.23 -0.79
C GLY A 90 -2.41 5.31 -0.93
N VAL A 91 -1.75 5.12 0.19
CA VAL A 91 -0.29 5.12 0.32
C VAL A 91 0.08 3.97 1.23
N PHE A 92 0.91 3.06 0.73
CA PHE A 92 1.48 1.97 1.48
C PHE A 92 2.96 2.24 1.70
N THR A 93 3.38 2.32 2.95
CA THR A 93 4.76 2.58 3.36
C THR A 93 5.33 1.32 3.97
N HIS A 94 6.49 0.90 3.49
CA HIS A 94 7.22 -0.23 4.02
C HIS A 94 8.26 0.22 5.07
N PRO A 95 8.61 -0.63 6.04
CA PRO A 95 9.71 -0.36 6.98
C PRO A 95 11.05 -0.07 6.31
N SER A 96 11.26 -0.61 5.10
CA SER A 96 12.43 -0.35 4.27
C SER A 96 12.54 1.12 3.80
N GLY A 97 11.45 1.89 3.93
CA GLY A 97 11.34 3.27 3.46
C GLY A 97 10.79 3.39 2.03
N SER A 98 10.42 2.29 1.36
CA SER A 98 9.71 2.36 0.09
C SER A 98 8.25 2.77 0.28
N ILE A 99 7.74 3.60 -0.63
CA ILE A 99 6.40 4.18 -0.61
C ILE A 99 5.69 3.81 -1.90
N GLN A 100 4.60 3.05 -1.80
CA GLN A 100 3.72 2.70 -2.92
C GLN A 100 2.45 3.55 -2.88
N ARG A 101 2.13 4.19 -4.00
CA ARG A 101 0.91 4.97 -4.24
C ARG A 101 0.13 4.32 -5.38
N GLY A 102 -1.19 4.39 -5.37
CA GLY A 102 -2.01 3.81 -6.42
C GLY A 102 -3.51 3.87 -6.11
N TYR A 103 -4.28 3.10 -6.86
CA TYR A 103 -5.69 2.86 -6.56
C TYR A 103 -5.84 1.46 -5.97
N TRP A 104 -6.65 1.29 -4.92
CA TRP A 104 -6.96 0.01 -4.30
C TRP A 104 -8.40 -0.37 -4.60
N GLN A 105 -8.63 -1.64 -4.93
CA GLN A 105 -9.96 -2.20 -5.12
C GLN A 105 -10.03 -3.57 -4.45
N ASN A 106 -10.99 -3.74 -3.53
CA ASN A 106 -11.23 -5.00 -2.84
C ASN A 106 -9.97 -5.57 -2.14
N GLY A 107 -9.16 -4.70 -1.54
CA GLY A 107 -7.98 -5.09 -0.78
C GLY A 107 -6.69 -5.25 -1.60
N THR A 108 -6.76 -5.24 -2.94
CA THR A 108 -5.60 -5.34 -3.81
C THR A 108 -5.29 -4.01 -4.48
N VAL A 109 -4.01 -3.77 -4.78
CA VAL A 109 -3.62 -2.62 -5.61
C VAL A 109 -4.11 -2.89 -7.04
N HIS A 110 -4.82 -1.94 -7.59
CA HIS A 110 -5.28 -1.93 -8.96
C HIS A 110 -4.14 -1.50 -9.90
N HIS A 111 -4.42 -1.40 -11.19
CA HIS A 111 -3.43 -0.89 -12.15
C HIS A 111 -3.10 0.58 -11.90
N ASP A 112 -1.95 1.02 -12.42
CA ASP A 112 -1.44 2.39 -12.33
C ASP A 112 -0.99 2.80 -10.92
N TYR A 113 0.03 2.09 -10.42
CA TYR A 113 0.71 2.41 -9.17
C TYR A 113 2.09 3.01 -9.43
N ARG A 114 2.57 3.76 -8.44
CA ARG A 114 3.92 4.35 -8.38
C ARG A 114 4.59 3.94 -7.08
N ILE A 115 5.79 3.36 -7.17
CA ILE A 115 6.63 3.03 -6.02
C ILE A 115 7.84 3.94 -6.03
N GLU A 116 8.08 4.67 -4.93
CA GLU A 116 9.33 5.36 -4.67
C GLU A 116 10.15 4.55 -3.68
N TYR A 117 11.38 4.22 -4.06
CA TYR A 117 12.31 3.51 -3.19
C TYR A 117 13.15 4.49 -2.37
N LYS A 118 13.71 4.02 -1.26
CA LYS A 118 14.56 4.83 -0.37
C LYS A 118 15.75 5.46 -1.10
N ASN A 119 16.30 4.77 -2.09
CA ASN A 119 17.41 5.25 -2.91
C ASN A 119 16.98 6.27 -4.00
N LYS A 120 15.71 6.70 -4.03
CA LYS A 120 15.12 7.60 -5.03
C LYS A 120 14.87 6.98 -6.41
N ALA A 121 15.05 5.67 -6.57
CA ALA A 121 14.49 4.99 -7.73
C ALA A 121 12.96 5.05 -7.70
N VAL A 122 12.33 5.05 -8.87
CA VAL A 122 10.88 5.17 -9.05
C VAL A 122 10.41 4.10 -10.02
N LEU A 123 9.42 3.30 -9.62
CA LEU A 123 8.73 2.35 -10.50
C LEU A 123 7.30 2.84 -10.77
N GLU A 124 6.96 3.09 -12.02
CA GLU A 124 5.62 3.52 -12.44
C GLU A 124 4.99 2.47 -13.37
N SER A 125 3.78 1.99 -13.03
CA SER A 125 3.02 1.06 -13.86
C SER A 125 2.04 1.81 -14.76
N PHE A 126 1.86 1.32 -15.99
CA PHE A 126 0.95 1.89 -16.99
C PHE A 126 0.04 0.82 -17.58
N ASP A 127 -1.27 0.91 -17.30
CA ASP A 127 -2.37 0.12 -17.86
C ASP A 127 -2.15 -1.40 -17.84
N ARG A 128 -1.43 -1.93 -16.84
CA ARG A 128 -1.02 -3.36 -16.74
C ARG A 128 -0.10 -3.87 -17.87
N ARG A 129 0.25 -3.03 -18.85
CA ARG A 129 1.04 -3.43 -20.02
C ARG A 129 2.53 -3.51 -19.71
N TYR A 130 3.03 -2.48 -19.04
CA TYR A 130 4.43 -2.39 -18.66
C TYR A 130 4.58 -1.49 -17.43
N ALA A 131 5.77 -1.52 -16.85
CA ALA A 131 6.21 -0.55 -15.87
C ALA A 131 7.53 0.09 -16.32
N VAL A 132 7.83 1.28 -15.82
CA VAL A 132 9.11 1.97 -16.07
C VAL A 132 9.79 2.16 -14.73
N MET A 133 11.00 1.61 -14.59
CA MET A 133 11.90 1.90 -13.48
C MET A 133 12.79 3.07 -13.89
N THR A 134 12.79 4.15 -13.12
CA THR A 134 13.69 5.30 -13.29
C THR A 134 14.66 5.35 -12.11
N PHE A 135 15.96 5.40 -12.40
CA PHE A 135 17.02 5.44 -11.42
C PHE A 135 17.37 6.89 -11.02
N PRO A 136 18.03 7.11 -9.88
CA PRO A 136 18.37 8.46 -9.41
C PRO A 136 19.28 9.26 -10.34
N ASN A 137 20.06 8.57 -11.18
CA ASN A 137 20.93 9.19 -12.18
C ASN A 137 20.17 9.64 -13.45
N GLY A 138 18.86 9.36 -13.54
CA GLY A 138 18.01 9.68 -14.69
C GLY A 138 17.84 8.55 -15.70
N ASP A 139 18.61 7.46 -15.57
CA ASP A 139 18.45 6.29 -16.43
C ASP A 139 17.10 5.63 -16.21
N SER A 140 16.56 4.97 -17.23
CA SER A 140 15.29 4.25 -17.10
C SER A 140 15.28 2.92 -17.84
N CYS A 141 14.50 1.98 -17.32
CA CYS A 141 14.29 0.66 -17.90
C CYS A 141 12.79 0.37 -18.00
N LYS A 142 12.36 -0.09 -19.19
CA LYS A 142 10.97 -0.48 -19.45
C LYS A 142 10.81 -1.98 -19.21
N ILE A 143 10.00 -2.33 -18.23
CA ILE A 143 9.70 -3.70 -17.81
C ILE A 143 8.37 -4.10 -18.44
N MET A 144 8.40 -4.92 -19.49
CA MET A 144 7.18 -5.41 -20.13
C MET A 144 6.53 -6.49 -19.26
N ASN A 145 5.20 -6.42 -19.09
CA ASN A 145 4.45 -7.46 -18.42
C ASN A 145 4.15 -8.59 -19.43
N SER A 146 5.15 -9.41 -19.74
CA SER A 146 4.99 -10.57 -20.61
C SER A 146 4.20 -11.65 -19.87
N SER A 147 2.88 -11.59 -19.99
CA SER A 147 1.88 -12.63 -19.66
C SER A 147 1.01 -12.37 -18.42
N PRO A 148 -0.32 -12.63 -18.46
CA PRO A 148 -1.27 -12.36 -17.37
C PRO A 148 -1.01 -13.15 -16.07
N SER A 149 -0.08 -14.10 -16.10
CA SER A 149 0.35 -14.95 -14.98
C SER A 149 1.64 -14.47 -14.30
N PHE A 150 2.31 -13.45 -14.83
CA PHE A 150 3.53 -12.90 -14.22
C PHE A 150 3.16 -11.93 -13.10
N LYS A 151 3.15 -12.42 -11.86
CA LYS A 151 3.05 -11.57 -10.68
C LYS A 151 4.36 -10.79 -10.54
N VAL A 152 4.27 -9.46 -10.60
CA VAL A 152 5.36 -8.49 -10.32
C VAL A 152 6.12 -8.79 -9.01
N THR A 153 5.53 -9.58 -8.10
CA THR A 153 6.15 -10.04 -6.85
C THR A 153 7.39 -10.93 -7.01
N LYS A 154 7.69 -11.48 -8.20
CA LYS A 154 8.91 -12.27 -8.39
C LYS A 154 10.15 -11.39 -8.58
N VAL A 155 10.05 -10.32 -9.37
CA VAL A 155 11.17 -9.39 -9.63
C VAL A 155 11.61 -8.69 -8.34
N LEU A 156 10.68 -8.30 -7.48
CA LEU A 156 11.01 -7.60 -6.21
C LEU A 156 11.71 -8.49 -5.17
N ARG A 157 11.65 -9.82 -5.31
CA ARG A 157 12.27 -10.75 -4.35
C ARG A 157 13.78 -10.90 -4.60
N ASP A 158 14.23 -10.65 -5.82
CA ASP A 158 15.64 -10.81 -6.22
C ASP A 158 16.47 -9.52 -6.06
N ILE A 159 15.83 -8.37 -5.83
CA ILE A 159 16.52 -7.08 -5.58
C ILE A 159 16.95 -6.97 -4.10
N GLY A 160 16.58 -7.93 -3.25
CA GLY A 160 16.81 -7.91 -1.80
C GLY A 160 18.20 -8.33 -1.32
N SER A 161 19.15 -8.66 -2.20
CA SER A 161 20.43 -9.25 -1.75
C SER A 161 21.62 -9.13 -2.72
N LEU A 162 21.53 -8.35 -3.80
CA LEU A 162 22.66 -8.20 -4.72
C LEU A 162 23.55 -7.00 -4.34
N ASN A 163 24.83 -7.32 -4.12
CA ASN A 163 25.95 -6.40 -3.90
C ASN A 163 25.89 -5.20 -4.86
N LEU A 164 26.14 -4.02 -4.30
CA LEU A 164 25.93 -2.70 -4.91
C LEU A 164 27.01 -2.25 -5.92
N ASP A 165 27.91 -3.13 -6.38
CA ASP A 165 29.05 -2.73 -7.23
C ASP A 165 29.03 -3.26 -8.67
N MET A 166 28.00 -4.01 -9.07
CA MET A 166 27.88 -4.49 -10.45
C MET A 166 26.42 -4.54 -10.84
N LEU A 167 25.96 -3.50 -11.53
CA LEU A 167 25.24 -3.59 -12.79
C LEU A 167 24.96 -2.15 -13.24
N CYS A 168 25.82 -1.72 -14.14
CA CYS A 168 25.83 -0.42 -14.78
C CYS A 168 24.98 -0.48 -16.08
N PRO A 169 25.08 0.47 -17.00
CA PRO A 169 23.99 1.21 -17.59
C PRO A 169 23.60 0.62 -18.96
N CYS A 170 22.32 0.54 -19.30
CA CYS A 170 21.86 0.41 -20.71
C CYS A 170 22.28 -0.83 -21.53
N GLU A 171 23.20 -1.70 -21.09
CA GLU A 171 23.70 -2.84 -21.88
C GLU A 171 23.34 -4.17 -21.22
N LEU A 172 22.07 -4.53 -21.35
CA LEU A 172 21.58 -5.91 -21.44
C LEU A 172 20.08 -5.78 -21.66
N ASP A 173 19.70 -5.75 -22.94
CA ASP A 173 18.42 -6.23 -23.43
C ASP A 173 17.23 -5.93 -22.52
N CYS A 174 16.54 -4.82 -22.82
CA CYS A 174 15.11 -4.76 -22.53
C CYS A 174 14.40 -5.87 -23.34
N LEU A 175 14.54 -7.13 -22.93
CA LEU A 175 13.78 -8.30 -23.37
C LEU A 175 13.87 -8.66 -24.86
N GLU A 176 15.04 -9.03 -25.40
CA GLU A 176 15.09 -9.63 -26.75
C GLU A 176 15.42 -11.13 -26.84
N ASP A 177 15.50 -11.90 -25.75
CA ASP A 177 15.82 -13.34 -25.91
C ASP A 177 15.20 -14.32 -24.88
N ILE A 178 13.87 -14.29 -24.73
CA ILE A 178 13.14 -15.49 -24.29
C ILE A 178 12.04 -15.80 -25.30
N SER A 179 12.46 -15.96 -26.55
CA SER A 179 11.68 -16.67 -27.56
C SER A 179 12.50 -17.86 -28.08
N PHE A 180 12.04 -19.07 -27.77
CA PHE A 180 12.30 -20.33 -28.45
C PHE A 180 13.76 -20.71 -28.82
N ARG A 181 14.30 -21.67 -28.06
CA ARG A 181 15.11 -22.86 -28.45
C ARG A 181 15.65 -23.43 -27.13
N VAL A 182 15.46 -24.68 -26.72
CA VAL A 182 15.24 -25.97 -27.41
C VAL A 182 14.06 -26.70 -26.77
#